data_AF-A0A4Y2VXV0-F1
#
_entry.id   AF-A0A4Y2VXV0-F1
#
_cell.length_a   1.000
_cell.length_b   1.000
_cell.length_c   1.000
_cell.angle_alpha   90.00
_cell.angle_beta   90.00
_cell.angle_gamma   90.00
#
_symmetry.space_group_name_H-M   'P 1'
#
loop_
_entity.id
_entity.type
_entity.pdbx_description
1 polymer ?
#
loop_
_entity_poly.entity_id
_entity_poly.type
_entity_poly.pdbx_seq_one_letter_code
_entity_poly.pdbx_strand_id
1 'polypeptide(L)'
;MAPEVDADKNFESIPRHQVRGRKRQFDYENWDEAIIDVQEKYKVEFCYHLVDPAIISLEQRFFQQQRHNSYFCFFYHIYELKDVSSYVTLANCKDLETILTDGESSEINSLELYDEITVVRVLYWIKIYHP
;
A
#
# COMPACT_ATOMS: atom_id res chain seq x y z
N MET A 1 18.05 -0.26 18.68
CA MET A 1 17.26 -1.17 19.53
C MET A 1 16.32 -0.29 20.33
N ALA A 2 15.00 -0.34 20.08
CA ALA A 2 14.06 0.38 20.93
C ALA A 2 13.98 -0.35 22.28
N PRO A 3 13.90 0.36 23.42
CA PRO A 3 13.70 -0.28 24.71
C PRO A 3 12.33 -0.96 24.72
N GLU A 4 12.28 -2.21 25.18
CA GLU A 4 11.01 -2.91 25.42
C GLU A 4 10.22 -2.12 26.46
N VAL A 5 9.06 -1.61 26.04
CA VAL A 5 8.10 -1.00 26.98
C VAL A 5 7.43 -2.15 27.70
N ASP A 6 7.86 -2.41 28.94
CA ASP A 6 7.25 -3.40 29.83
C ASP A 6 5.91 -2.83 30.33
N ALA A 7 4.88 -3.00 29.51
CA ALA A 7 3.52 -2.65 29.89
C ALA A 7 3.05 -3.65 30.94
N ASP A 8 2.75 -3.16 32.14
CA ASP A 8 2.21 -3.95 33.24
C ASP A 8 0.96 -4.71 32.76
N LYS A 9 1.01 -6.05 32.82
CA LYS A 9 -0.03 -6.96 32.29
C LYS A 9 -1.21 -7.12 33.26
N ASN A 10 -1.18 -6.43 34.39
CA ASN A 10 -2.19 -6.55 35.42
C ASN A 10 -3.40 -5.67 35.10
N PHE A 11 -4.31 -6.19 34.27
CA PHE A 11 -5.65 -5.63 34.15
C PHE A 11 -6.38 -5.86 35.47
N GLU A 12 -6.72 -4.79 36.21
CA GLU A 12 -7.56 -4.90 37.41
C GLU A 12 -8.88 -5.62 37.05
N SER A 13 -9.22 -6.65 37.83
CA SER A 13 -10.46 -7.40 37.60
C SER A 13 -11.66 -6.52 37.94
N ILE A 14 -12.37 -6.04 36.92
CA ILE A 14 -13.62 -5.29 37.09
C ILE A 14 -14.69 -6.27 37.59
N PRO A 15 -15.47 -5.95 38.65
CA PRO A 15 -16.57 -6.80 39.10
C PRO A 15 -17.53 -7.07 37.95
N ARG A 16 -17.91 -8.35 37.74
CA ARG A 16 -18.86 -8.75 36.67
C ARG A 16 -20.18 -8.01 36.86
N HIS A 17 -20.37 -6.92 36.13
CA HIS A 17 -21.63 -6.21 36.10
C HIS A 17 -22.63 -7.10 35.36
N GLN A 18 -23.63 -7.65 36.06
CA GLN A 18 -24.70 -8.39 35.41
C GLN A 18 -25.37 -7.46 34.41
N VAL A 19 -25.21 -7.76 33.12
CA VAL A 19 -25.86 -7.02 32.04
C VAL A 19 -27.36 -7.16 32.25
N ARG A 20 -28.01 -6.05 32.60
CA ARG A 20 -29.46 -6.03 32.79
C ARG A 20 -30.11 -6.37 31.45
N GLY A 21 -30.89 -7.44 31.42
CA GLY A 21 -31.61 -7.86 30.20
C GLY A 21 -32.47 -6.72 29.65
N ARG A 22 -32.22 -6.30 28.40
CA ARG A 22 -33.10 -5.38 27.69
C ARG A 22 -34.28 -6.17 27.14
N LYS A 23 -35.49 -5.59 27.21
CA LYS A 23 -36.65 -6.16 26.52
C LYS A 23 -36.41 -6.11 25.01
N ARG A 24 -36.66 -7.23 24.34
CA ARG A 24 -36.59 -7.35 22.88
C ARG A 24 -37.91 -7.00 22.25
N GLN A 25 -37.85 -6.55 21.00
CA GLN A 25 -39.04 -6.34 20.20
C GLN A 25 -39.43 -7.63 19.46
N PHE A 26 -38.47 -8.50 19.16
CA PHE A 26 -38.71 -9.76 18.46
C PHE A 26 -37.96 -10.95 19.09
N ASP A 27 -38.59 -12.13 19.05
CA ASP A 27 -38.10 -13.35 19.71
C ASP A 27 -36.89 -14.01 19.00
N TYR A 28 -36.58 -13.59 17.77
CA TYR A 28 -35.42 -14.06 17.00
C TYR A 28 -34.16 -13.20 17.19
N GLU A 29 -34.25 -12.06 17.88
CA GLU A 29 -33.07 -11.27 18.23
C GLU A 29 -32.18 -12.09 19.16
N ASN A 30 -30.92 -12.29 18.78
CA ASN A 30 -29.97 -12.99 19.64
C ASN A 30 -29.41 -12.02 20.72
N TRP A 31 -28.82 -12.54 21.80
CA TRP A 31 -28.14 -11.67 22.77
C TRP A 31 -26.89 -11.11 22.11
N ASP A 32 -26.75 -9.79 22.02
CA ASP A 32 -25.43 -9.17 21.99
C ASP A 32 -24.80 -9.46 23.36
N GLU A 33 -24.11 -10.59 23.48
CA GLU A 33 -23.40 -10.94 24.70
C GLU A 33 -22.33 -9.87 24.94
N ALA A 34 -22.46 -9.12 26.02
CA ALA A 34 -21.45 -8.13 26.37
C ALA A 34 -20.15 -8.87 26.68
N ILE A 35 -19.03 -8.39 26.13
CA ILE A 35 -17.71 -8.93 26.43
C ILE A 35 -17.42 -8.70 27.93
N ILE A 36 -17.48 -9.77 28.71
CA ILE A 36 -17.27 -9.72 30.18
C ILE A 36 -15.77 -9.69 30.51
N ASP A 37 -14.94 -10.31 29.67
CA ASP A 37 -13.50 -10.38 29.88
C ASP A 37 -12.83 -9.05 29.53
N VAL A 38 -12.10 -8.47 30.50
CA VAL A 38 -11.46 -7.16 30.36
C VAL A 38 -10.38 -7.19 29.28
N GLN A 39 -9.66 -8.30 29.17
CA GLN A 39 -8.61 -8.45 28.16
C GLN A 39 -9.20 -8.56 26.76
N GLU A 40 -10.26 -9.35 26.58
CA GLU A 40 -10.96 -9.45 25.30
C GLU A 40 -11.62 -8.11 24.92
N LYS A 41 -12.18 -7.39 25.89
CA LYS A 41 -12.72 -6.05 25.66
C LYS A 41 -11.63 -5.07 25.20
N TYR A 42 -10.46 -5.07 25.83
CA TYR A 42 -9.33 -4.25 25.41
C TYR A 42 -8.84 -4.62 24.00
N LYS A 43 -8.75 -5.90 23.66
CA LYS A 43 -8.38 -6.34 22.30
C LYS A 43 -9.38 -5.83 21.26
N VAL A 44 -10.68 -5.99 21.50
CA VAL A 44 -11.70 -5.60 20.53
C VAL A 44 -11.83 -4.08 20.42
N GLU A 45 -11.95 -3.38 21.56
CA GLU A 45 -12.23 -1.94 21.58
C GLU A 45 -10.99 -1.06 21.32
N PHE A 46 -9.77 -1.59 21.51
CA PHE A 46 -8.55 -0.82 21.28
C PHE A 46 -7.67 -1.45 20.19
N CYS A 47 -7.24 -2.70 20.36
CA CYS A 47 -6.28 -3.29 19.43
C CYS A 47 -6.85 -3.47 18.02
N TYR A 48 -7.98 -4.18 17.87
CA TYR A 48 -8.57 -4.43 16.54
C TYR A 48 -9.09 -3.14 15.90
N HIS A 49 -9.65 -2.23 16.70
CA HIS A 49 -10.02 -0.90 16.20
C HIS A 49 -8.84 -0.08 15.65
N LEU A 50 -7.60 -0.33 16.08
CA LEU A 50 -6.40 0.31 15.53
C LEU A 50 -5.76 -0.52 14.41
N VAL A 51 -5.65 -1.83 14.61
CA VAL A 51 -4.93 -2.74 13.72
C VAL A 51 -5.70 -3.02 12.44
N ASP A 52 -7.02 -3.21 12.49
CA ASP A 52 -7.79 -3.55 11.29
C ASP A 52 -7.78 -2.41 10.26
N PRO A 53 -8.01 -1.13 10.64
CA PRO A 53 -7.88 -0.03 9.68
C PRO A 53 -6.45 0.15 9.18
N ALA A 54 -5.44 -0.11 10.03
CA ALA A 54 -4.04 -0.05 9.63
C ALA A 54 -3.71 -1.11 8.57
N ILE A 55 -4.20 -2.34 8.73
CA ILE A 55 -4.04 -3.43 7.74
C ILE A 55 -4.68 -3.01 6.42
N ILE A 56 -5.96 -2.60 6.44
CA ILE A 56 -6.67 -2.19 5.22
C ILE A 56 -5.96 -1.02 4.53
N SER A 57 -5.50 -0.04 5.30
CA SER A 57 -4.78 1.12 4.76
C SER A 57 -3.44 0.71 4.13
N LEU A 58 -2.70 -0.21 4.76
CA LEU A 58 -1.44 -0.72 4.21
C LEU A 58 -1.68 -1.54 2.95
N GLU A 59 -2.68 -2.41 2.91
CA GLU A 59 -3.04 -3.19 1.72
C GLU A 59 -3.38 -2.27 0.54
N GLN A 60 -4.20 -1.24 0.77
CA GLN A 60 -4.52 -0.25 -0.25
C GLN A 60 -3.28 0.48 -0.78
N ARG A 61 -2.37 0.88 0.12
CA ARG A 61 -1.11 1.54 -0.25
C ARG A 61 -0.18 0.61 -1.02
N PHE A 62 -0.06 -0.66 -0.62
CA PHE A 62 0.74 -1.64 -1.34
C PHE A 62 0.19 -1.88 -2.74
N PHE A 63 -1.13 -1.98 -2.90
CA PHE A 63 -1.75 -2.13 -4.21
C PHE A 63 -1.48 -0.92 -5.12
N GLN A 64 -1.64 0.30 -4.59
CA GLN A 64 -1.32 1.52 -5.33
C GLN A 64 0.16 1.57 -5.72
N GLN A 65 1.07 1.22 -4.80
CA GLN A 65 2.50 1.20 -5.06
C GLN A 65 2.87 0.13 -6.10
N GLN A 66 2.24 -1.04 -6.06
CA GLN A 66 2.47 -2.11 -7.04
C GLN A 66 1.99 -1.69 -8.43
N ARG A 67 0.84 -1.04 -8.54
CA ARG A 67 0.35 -0.47 -9.81
C ARG A 67 1.29 0.60 -10.34
N HIS A 68 1.69 1.55 -9.49
CA HIS A 68 2.67 2.55 -9.87
C HIS A 68 3.96 1.90 -10.39
N ASN A 69 4.48 0.90 -9.66
CA ASN A 69 5.68 0.20 -10.08
C ASN A 69 5.47 -0.51 -11.42
N SER A 70 4.32 -1.14 -11.68
CA SER A 70 4.08 -1.81 -12.98
C SER A 70 4.19 -0.90 -14.20
N TYR A 71 3.96 0.41 -14.05
CA TYR A 71 4.02 1.37 -15.14
C TYR A 71 5.38 2.09 -15.20
N PHE A 72 5.93 2.45 -14.04
CA PHE A 72 7.14 3.28 -13.95
C PHE A 72 8.42 2.49 -13.65
N CYS A 73 8.35 1.17 -13.46
CA CYS A 73 9.52 0.36 -13.05
C CYS A 73 10.73 0.51 -13.96
N PHE A 74 10.51 0.67 -15.26
CA PHE A 74 11.60 0.76 -16.23
C PHE A 74 12.46 2.03 -16.05
N PHE A 75 11.92 3.09 -15.44
CA PHE A 75 12.70 4.27 -15.04
C PHE A 75 13.61 4.00 -13.84
N TYR A 76 13.21 3.12 -12.92
CA TYR A 76 14.06 2.75 -11.79
C TYR A 76 15.28 1.95 -12.24
N HIS A 77 15.14 1.24 -13.35
CA HIS A 77 16.19 0.45 -13.98
C HIS A 77 16.80 1.13 -15.22
N ILE A 78 16.76 2.48 -15.29
CA ILE A 78 17.20 3.25 -16.48
C ILE A 78 18.67 3.00 -16.87
N TYR A 79 19.49 2.52 -15.94
CA TYR A 79 20.89 2.17 -16.19
C TYR A 79 21.06 0.74 -16.74
N GLU A 80 20.15 -0.17 -16.40
CA GLU A 80 20.09 -1.57 -16.87
C GLU A 80 19.40 -1.67 -18.23
N LEU A 81 18.64 -0.63 -18.57
CA LEU A 81 18.01 -0.44 -19.87
C LEU A 81 18.99 -0.51 -21.07
N LYS A 82 20.31 -0.40 -20.87
CA LYS A 82 21.30 -0.66 -21.93
C LYS A 82 21.18 -2.06 -22.55
N ASP A 83 20.74 -3.03 -21.74
CA ASP A 83 20.61 -4.43 -22.13
C ASP A 83 19.17 -4.74 -22.61
N VAL A 84 18.28 -3.76 -22.51
CA VAL A 84 16.89 -3.84 -22.97
C VAL A 84 16.77 -3.32 -24.39
N SER A 85 16.12 -4.10 -25.26
CA SER A 85 15.97 -3.76 -26.68
C SER A 85 15.22 -2.43 -26.87
N SER A 86 15.58 -1.70 -27.92
CA SER A 86 14.89 -0.46 -28.32
C SER A 86 13.39 -0.67 -28.50
N TYR A 87 12.99 -1.82 -29.04
CA TYR A 87 11.59 -2.20 -29.20
C TYR A 87 10.84 -2.26 -27.87
N VAL A 88 11.39 -2.95 -26.86
CA VAL A 88 10.77 -3.07 -25.53
C VAL A 88 10.71 -1.71 -24.85
N THR A 89 11.75 -0.89 -25.02
CA THR A 89 11.81 0.46 -24.43
C THR A 89 10.72 1.36 -25.00
N LEU A 90 10.57 1.36 -26.32
CA LEU A 90 9.53 2.14 -26.99
C LEU A 90 8.12 1.63 -26.63
N ALA A 91 7.95 0.31 -26.52
CA ALA A 91 6.69 -0.27 -26.06
C ALA A 91 6.32 0.25 -24.66
N ASN A 92 7.25 0.23 -23.71
CA ASN A 92 7.03 0.77 -22.36
C ASN A 92 6.66 2.27 -22.39
N CYS A 93 7.27 3.07 -23.28
CA CYS A 93 6.93 4.49 -23.42
C CYS A 93 5.51 4.69 -23.95
N LYS A 94 5.08 3.87 -24.91
CA LYS A 94 3.71 3.90 -25.46
C LYS A 94 2.66 3.43 -24.46
N ASP A 95 2.97 2.39 -23.70
CA ASP A 95 2.11 1.92 -22.63
C ASP A 95 1.91 3.03 -21.60
N LEU A 96 3.00 3.69 -21.20
CA LEU A 96 2.95 4.81 -20.25
C LEU A 96 2.14 5.99 -20.80
N GLU A 97 2.33 6.36 -22.07
CA GLU A 97 1.55 7.42 -22.73
C GLU A 97 0.06 7.08 -22.69
N THR A 98 -0.30 5.83 -22.98
CA THR A 98 -1.68 5.35 -22.92
C THR A 98 -2.26 5.45 -21.50
N ILE A 99 -1.48 5.08 -20.47
CA ILE A 99 -1.90 5.14 -19.07
C ILE A 99 -2.10 6.57 -18.58
N LEU A 100 -1.28 7.51 -19.07
CA LEU A 100 -1.32 8.92 -18.72
C LEU A 100 -2.16 9.76 -19.70
N THR A 101 -2.94 9.10 -20.56
CA THR A 101 -3.89 9.77 -21.45
C THR A 101 -5.25 9.83 -20.77
N ASP A 102 -5.76 11.05 -20.59
CA ASP A 102 -7.15 11.30 -20.21
C ASP A 102 -7.88 11.90 -21.42
N GLY A 103 -8.79 11.11 -22.00
CA GLY A 103 -9.51 11.49 -23.21
C GLY A 103 -8.58 11.67 -24.42
N GLU A 104 -8.52 12.90 -24.95
CA GLU A 104 -7.66 13.27 -26.09
C GLU A 104 -6.35 13.94 -25.64
N SER A 105 -6.17 14.19 -24.34
CA SER A 105 -4.97 14.80 -23.79
C SER A 105 -4.07 13.76 -23.15
N SER A 106 -2.83 13.68 -23.61
CA SER A 106 -1.78 12.91 -22.95
C SER A 106 -0.79 13.86 -22.28
N GLU A 107 -0.37 13.51 -21.06
CA GLU A 107 0.64 14.26 -20.32
C GLU A 107 2.05 14.10 -20.92
N ILE A 108 2.27 13.04 -21.71
CA ILE A 108 3.57 12.70 -22.28
C ILE A 108 3.45 12.31 -23.75
N ASN A 109 4.54 12.46 -24.49
CA ASN A 109 4.68 11.92 -25.84
C ASN A 109 5.63 10.73 -25.83
N SER A 110 5.16 9.56 -26.29
CA SER A 110 5.98 8.33 -26.20
C SER A 110 7.25 8.35 -27.03
N LEU A 111 7.27 9.07 -28.17
CA LEU A 111 8.45 9.19 -29.02
C LEU A 111 9.49 10.13 -28.40
N GLU A 112 9.06 11.28 -27.89
CA GLU A 112 9.95 12.24 -27.21
C GLU A 112 10.57 11.59 -25.97
N LEU A 113 9.76 10.91 -25.15
CA LEU A 113 10.23 10.18 -23.97
C LEU A 113 11.27 9.09 -24.34
N TYR A 114 11.01 8.34 -25.41
CA TYR A 114 11.94 7.31 -25.89
C TYR A 114 13.28 7.91 -26.31
N ASP A 115 13.26 9.04 -27.02
CA ASP A 115 14.47 9.74 -27.44
C ASP A 115 15.26 10.27 -26.23
N GLU A 116 14.59 10.87 -25.25
CA GLU A 116 15.20 11.31 -23.99
C GLU A 116 15.89 10.17 -23.24
N ILE A 117 15.21 9.02 -23.08
CA ILE A 117 15.77 7.83 -22.44
C ILE A 117 17.00 7.34 -23.22
N THR A 118 16.94 7.36 -24.54
CA THR A 118 18.05 6.95 -25.40
C THR A 118 19.27 7.85 -25.19
N VAL A 119 19.07 9.17 -25.09
CA VAL A 119 20.15 10.13 -24.77
C VAL A 119 20.75 9.82 -23.40
N VAL A 120 19.93 9.59 -22.38
CA VAL A 120 20.40 9.25 -21.02
C VAL A 120 21.25 7.97 -21.04
N ARG A 121 20.84 6.94 -21.80
CA ARG A 121 21.62 5.69 -21.96
C ARG A 121 23.02 5.95 -22.53
N VAL A 122 23.10 6.76 -23.60
CA VAL A 122 24.38 7.06 -24.26
C VAL A 122 25.30 7.86 -23.34
N LEU A 123 24.77 8.89 -22.68
CA LEU A 123 25.54 9.72 -21.75
C LEU A 123 26.11 8.90 -20.59
N TYR A 124 25.32 7.98 -20.04
CA TYR A 124 25.78 7.06 -19.01
C TYR A 124 26.89 6.13 -19.51
N TRP A 125 26.74 5.58 -20.71
CA TRP A 125 27.78 4.75 -21.34
C TRP A 125 29.10 5.50 -21.50
N ILE A 126 29.07 6.73 -22.00
CA ILE A 126 30.27 7.57 -22.16
C ILE A 126 30.93 7.80 -20.80
N LYS A 127 30.15 8.13 -19.77
CA LYS A 127 30.67 8.43 -18.43
C LYS A 127 31.35 7.24 -17.74
N ILE A 128 30.93 6.00 -18.03
CA ILE A 128 31.56 4.80 -17.44
C ILE A 128 32.80 4.36 -18.21
N TYR A 129 32.74 4.36 -19.54
CA TYR A 129 33.77 3.75 -20.37
C TYR A 129 34.80 4.74 -20.91
N HIS A 130 34.58 6.04 -20.72
CA HIS A 130 35.51 7.09 -21.14
C HIS A 130 35.64 8.19 -20.05
N PRO A 131 36.22 7.86 -18.87
CA PRO A 131 36.37 8.78 -17.75
C PRO A 131 37.33 9.94 -18.02
#